data_AF-A0A0F9KLY7-F1
#
_entry.id   AF-A0A0F9KLY7-F1
#
_cell.length_a   1.000
_cell.length_b   1.000
_cell.length_c   1.000
_cell.angle_alpha   90.00
_cell.angle_beta   90.00
_cell.angle_gamma   90.00
#
_symmetry.space_group_name_H-M   'P 1'
#
loop_
_entity.id
_entity.type
_entity.pdbx_description
1 polymer ?
#
loop_
_entity_poly.entity_id
_entity_poly.type
_entity_poly.pdbx_seq_one_letter_code
_entity_poly.pdbx_strand_id
1 'polypeptide(L)' 'MSEQAPPICFVCKKNCESSMEDTYYCICDVAICNDCINSTKKNDTTWICPHCKEENNLEKSKLFRST' A
#
# COMPACT_ATOMS: atom_id res chain seq x y z
N MET A 1 10.85 -9.25 -14.62
CA MET A 1 10.37 -9.67 -13.29
C MET A 1 8.89 -9.34 -13.25
N SER A 2 8.03 -10.27 -12.84
CA SER A 2 6.57 -10.07 -12.88
C SER A 2 6.16 -8.92 -11.97
N GLU A 3 5.90 -7.76 -12.56
CA GLU A 3 5.26 -6.61 -11.93
C GLU A 3 3.90 -7.08 -11.42
N GLN A 4 3.73 -7.09 -10.10
CA GLN A 4 2.48 -7.49 -9.49
C GLN A 4 1.63 -6.26 -9.35
N ALA A 5 0.67 -6.13 -10.25
CA ALA A 5 -0.32 -5.09 -10.18
C ALA A 5 -1.20 -5.28 -8.93
N PRO A 6 -1.81 -4.19 -8.43
CA PRO A 6 -2.82 -4.27 -7.40
C PRO A 6 -3.97 -5.19 -7.84
N PRO A 7 -4.64 -5.90 -6.92
CA PRO A 7 -4.55 -5.76 -5.47
C PRO A 7 -3.57 -6.75 -4.80
N ILE A 8 -2.50 -7.19 -5.47
CA ILE A 8 -1.49 -8.05 -4.83
C ILE A 8 -0.52 -7.20 -4.00
N CYS A 9 -0.35 -7.54 -2.71
CA CYS A 9 0.61 -6.85 -1.85
C CYS A 9 2.04 -7.06 -2.36
N PHE A 10 2.76 -5.96 -2.59
CA PHE A 10 4.13 -6.00 -3.10
C PHE A 10 5.11 -6.69 -2.14
N VAL A 11 4.86 -6.65 -0.83
CA VAL A 11 5.74 -7.25 0.19
C VAL A 11 5.46 -8.74 0.36
N CYS A 12 4.24 -9.13 0.73
CA CYS A 12 3.92 -10.52 1.09
C CYS A 12 3.29 -11.34 -0.04
N LYS A 13 3.07 -10.75 -1.21
CA LYS A 13 2.57 -11.43 -2.42
C LYS A 13 1.15 -12.01 -2.30
N LYS A 14 0.45 -11.71 -1.20
CA LYS A 14 -0.95 -12.10 -0.99
C LYS A 14 -1.89 -11.17 -1.77
N ASN A 15 -2.98 -11.73 -2.27
CA ASN A 15 -4.10 -10.95 -2.83
C ASN A 15 -4.84 -10.22 -1.69
N CYS A 16 -5.10 -8.93 -1.86
CA CYS A 16 -5.79 -8.05 -0.91
C CYS A 16 -7.19 -7.65 -1.35
N GLU A 17 -7.77 -8.30 -2.36
CA GLU A 17 -9.11 -8.03 -2.88
C GLU A 17 -10.19 -8.07 -1.78
N SER A 18 -10.09 -9.01 -0.84
CA SER A 18 -11.02 -9.11 0.31
C SER A 18 -10.78 -8.05 1.40
N SER A 19 -9.69 -7.28 1.34
CA SER A 19 -9.31 -6.26 2.32
C SER A 19 -8.89 -4.95 1.64
N MET A 20 -9.52 -4.63 0.51
CA MET A 20 -9.23 -3.41 -0.26
C MET A 20 -9.44 -2.12 0.54
N GLU A 21 -10.36 -2.14 1.50
CA GLU A 21 -10.62 -1.02 2.43
C GLU A 21 -9.41 -0.67 3.29
N ASP A 22 -8.62 -1.67 3.64
CA ASP A 22 -7.41 -1.52 4.47
C ASP A 22 -6.11 -1.64 3.67
N THR A 23 -6.20 -1.61 2.34
CA THR A 23 -5.05 -1.67 1.43
C THR A 23 -4.59 -0.27 1.08
N TYR A 24 -3.26 -0.07 1.08
CA TYR A 24 -2.61 1.21 0.79
C TYR A 24 -2.02 1.17 -0.62
N TYR A 25 -2.31 2.18 -1.41
CA TYR A 25 -1.96 2.25 -2.83
C TYR A 25 -1.00 3.41 -3.10
N CYS A 26 0.02 3.16 -3.91
CA CYS A 26 0.87 4.18 -4.48
C CYS A 26 0.46 4.47 -5.93
N ILE A 27 0.69 5.69 -6.40
CA ILE A 27 0.39 6.10 -7.78
C ILE A 27 1.20 5.35 -8.85
N CYS A 28 2.27 4.65 -8.45
CA CYS A 28 3.05 3.75 -9.32
C CYS A 28 2.48 2.33 -9.39
N ASP A 29 1.17 2.18 -9.19
CA ASP A 29 0.44 0.90 -9.24
C ASP A 29 1.01 -0.17 -8.29
N VAL A 30 1.29 0.22 -7.04
CA VAL A 30 1.72 -0.69 -5.98
C VAL A 30 0.69 -0.73 -4.85
N ALA A 31 0.33 -1.93 -4.42
CA ALA A 31 -0.49 -2.16 -3.25
C ALA A 31 0.34 -2.72 -2.07
N ILE A 32 0.03 -2.26 -0.87
CA ILE A 32 0.57 -2.77 0.39
C ILE A 32 -0.61 -3.10 1.32
N CYS A 33 -0.68 -4.34 1.79
CA CYS A 33 -1.71 -4.73 2.74
C CYS A 33 -1.47 -4.11 4.13
N ASN A 34 -2.53 -4.02 4.93
CA ASN A 34 -2.45 -3.54 6.30
C ASN A 34 -1.44 -4.31 7.17
N ASP A 35 -1.27 -5.62 6.97
CA ASP A 35 -0.28 -6.40 7.70
C ASP A 35 1.16 -5.98 7.39
N CYS A 36 1.40 -5.48 6.18
CA CYS A 36 2.73 -5.10 5.70
C CYS A 36 3.01 -3.60 5.81
N ILE A 37 2.00 -2.74 6.01
CA ILE A 37 2.18 -1.28 5.98
C ILE A 37 3.22 -0.81 6.99
N ASN A 38 3.26 -1.42 8.19
CA ASN A 38 4.17 -1.05 9.26
C ASN A 38 5.66 -1.25 8.90
N SER A 39 5.99 -2.14 7.95
CA SER A 39 7.39 -2.29 7.48
C SER A 39 7.82 -1.20 6.50
N THR A 40 6.87 -0.42 5.99
CA THR A 40 7.10 0.68 5.03
C THR A 40 6.78 2.06 5.61
N LYS A 41 6.16 2.12 6.79
CA LYS A 41 5.87 3.38 7.48
C LYS A 41 7.15 4.13 7.83
N LYS A 42 7.11 5.44 7.58
CA LYS A 42 8.14 6.38 8.03
C LYS A 42 7.75 7.02 9.36
N ASN A 43 6.46 7.32 9.52
CA ASN A 43 5.86 7.88 10.73
C ASN A 43 4.35 7.53 10.77
N ASP A 44 3.63 8.11 11.73
CA ASP A 44 2.21 7.82 11.98
C ASP A 44 1.27 8.27 10.86
N THR A 45 1.75 9.09 9.91
CA THR A 45 0.92 9.68 8.84
C THR A 45 1.40 9.31 7.44
N THR A 46 2.60 8.74 7.30
CA THR A 46 3.24 8.50 6.00
C THR A 46 3.98 7.17 5.92
N TRP A 47 4.06 6.64 4.70
CA TRP A 47 4.84 5.46 4.35
C TRP A 47 5.65 5.72 3.08
N ILE A 48 6.75 4.99 2.91
CA ILE A 48 7.62 5.10 1.74
C ILE A 48 7.33 3.89 0.84
N CYS A 49 6.99 4.15 -0.41
CA CYS A 49 6.74 3.09 -1.36
C CYS A 49 8.01 2.25 -1.56
N PRO A 50 7.97 0.91 -1.36
CA PRO A 50 9.17 0.09 -1.51
C PRO A 50 9.66 0.01 -2.96
N HIS A 51 8.79 0.31 -3.93
CA HIS A 51 9.13 0.32 -5.35
C HIS A 51 9.71 1.66 -5.83
N CYS A 52 8.94 2.75 -5.79
CA CYS A 52 9.36 4.05 -6.35
C CYS A 52 10.04 4.98 -5.34
N LYS A 53 10.06 4.61 -4.06
CA LYS A 53 10.62 5.39 -2.94
C LYS A 53 9.93 6.72 -2.66
N GLU A 54 8.79 6.99 -3.28
CA GLU A 54 7.98 8.16 -2.95
C GLU A 54 7.31 8.05 -1.59
N GLU A 55 7.17 9.19 -0.93
CA GLU A 55 6.45 9.32 0.34
C GLU A 55 4.96 9.48 0.08
N ASN A 56 4.16 8.64 0.72
CA ASN A 56 2.72 8.58 0.56
C ASN A 56 2.06 8.81 1.91
N ASN A 57 0.97 9.59 1.94
CA ASN A 57 0.16 9.74 3.15
C ASN A 57 -0.73 8.51 3.33
N LEU A 58 -0.77 7.94 4.54
CA LEU A 58 -1.48 6.70 4.85
C LEU A 58 -2.96 6.78 4.50
N GLU A 59 -3.69 7.76 5.04
CA GLU A 59 -5.12 7.93 4.80
C GLU A 59 -5.43 8.23 3.32
N LYS A 60 -4.65 9.11 2.68
CA LYS A 60 -4.86 9.44 1.27
C LYS A 60 -4.55 8.27 0.34
N SER A 61 -3.69 7.35 0.75
CA SER A 61 -3.33 6.15 -0.02
C SER A 61 -4.37 5.03 0.07
N LYS A 62 -5.38 5.12 0.93
CA LYS A 62 -6.51 4.18 0.92
C LYS A 62 -7.55 4.58 -0.12
N LEU A 63 -8.22 3.58 -0.70
CA LEU A 63 -9.34 3.77 -1.64
C LEU A 63 -10.55 4.38 -0.94
N PHE A 64 -10.89 3.83 0.23
CA PHE A 64 -11.99 4.30 1.06
C PHE A 64 -11.40 5.11 2.20
N ARG A 65 -11.86 6.35 2.34
CA ARG A 65 -11.38 7.30 3.34
C ARG A 65 -12.52 7.62 4.27
N SER A 66 -12.30 7.48 5.57
CA SER A 66 -13.23 7.98 6.57
C SER A 66 -13.29 9.50 6.45
N THR A 67 -14.47 10.03 6.14
CA THR A 67 -14.76 11.48 6.04
C THR A 67 -14.63 12.17 7.38
#